data_AF-A0A6F9D6V8-F1
#
_entry.id   AF-A0A6F9D6V8-F1
#
_cell.length_a   1.000
_cell.length_b   1.000
_cell.length_c   1.000
_cell.angle_alpha   90.00
_cell.angle_beta   90.00
_cell.angle_gamma   90.00
#
_symmetry.space_group_name_H-M   'P 1'
#
loop_
_entity.id
_entity.type
_entity.pdbx_description
1 polymer ?
#
loop_
_entity_poly.entity_id
_entity_poly.type
_entity_poly.pdbx_seq_one_letter_code
_entity_poly.pdbx_strand_id
1 'polypeptide(L)'
;MAWRVDASEFILVQNPPCIPTLAVCLIMSVFNGSKLVIDWHNYGYSILALSLNKNHLLVKIAKRYEEIFGQLSSGNLCVTNAMKNDLKKRWHICAEVMHDRPSARFKQLTNEEKHQLITKLMKTHTEFSAVSESDEQQTRFTVVNSDDSVSFKHDRPALIISSTSWTDDEDFSVLLHALQMYEDYVCGENGDLPDLLCAITGKGPNKSYYQKIIASKNWKHVQVITPWLEAEDYPKLLACVDLGVSIKKKKKGLDLPMKVVDMFGCCLPVAAINFSCLNELVQEGVNGFVFEDSLELCEQFQQAFADFPHNQDLLNKFRSNIKQFRERTWNNAWDEIVLPLFK
;
A
#
# COMPACT_ATOMS: atom_id res chain seq x y z
N MET A 1 -8.33 2.95 46.98
CA MET A 1 -9.16 2.05 46.16
C MET A 1 -8.42 1.84 44.85
N ALA A 2 -7.54 0.84 44.78
CA ALA A 2 -6.89 0.50 43.52
C ALA A 2 -7.92 -0.27 42.68
N TRP A 3 -8.14 0.17 41.45
CA TRP A 3 -9.02 -0.51 40.50
C TRP A 3 -8.54 -1.97 40.35
N ARG A 4 -9.36 -2.93 40.76
CA ARG A 4 -9.14 -4.35 40.42
C ARG A 4 -9.62 -4.54 39.00
N VAL A 5 -8.68 -4.59 38.07
CA VAL A 5 -8.92 -5.19 36.75
C VAL A 5 -8.72 -6.69 36.93
N ASP A 6 -9.69 -7.50 36.52
CA ASP A 6 -9.51 -8.95 36.52
C ASP A 6 -8.29 -9.30 35.67
N ALA A 7 -7.41 -10.14 36.21
CA ALA A 7 -6.16 -10.50 35.54
C ALA A 7 -6.46 -11.19 34.21
N SER A 8 -6.12 -10.55 33.09
CA SER A 8 -6.15 -11.18 31.78
C SER A 8 -5.07 -12.27 31.73
N GLU A 9 -5.37 -13.42 31.13
CA GLU A 9 -4.39 -14.50 30.99
C GLU A 9 -3.25 -14.12 30.03
N PHE A 10 -3.52 -13.21 29.08
CA PHE A 10 -2.57 -12.75 28.09
C PHE A 10 -2.58 -11.23 27.93
N ILE A 11 -1.43 -10.67 27.57
CA ILE A 11 -1.24 -9.28 27.16
C ILE A 11 -0.62 -9.30 25.77
N LEU A 12 -1.34 -8.81 24.76
CA LEU A 12 -0.83 -8.64 23.40
C LEU A 12 -0.39 -7.18 23.19
N VAL A 13 0.86 -6.98 22.78
CA VAL A 13 1.42 -5.65 22.50
C VAL A 13 1.83 -5.56 21.04
N GLN A 14 1.28 -4.59 20.32
CA GLN A 14 1.77 -4.22 19.00
C GLN A 14 3.00 -3.30 19.14
N ASN A 15 4.13 -3.70 18.57
CA ASN A 15 5.37 -2.93 18.59
C ASN A 15 5.64 -2.31 17.21
N PRO A 16 5.85 -0.98 17.10
CA PRO A 16 5.90 0.07 18.15
C PRO A 16 4.53 0.65 18.58
N PRO A 17 4.45 1.42 19.70
CA PRO A 17 5.54 1.95 20.53
C PRO A 17 6.11 0.94 21.54
N CYS A 18 7.45 0.84 21.61
CA CYS A 18 8.16 -0.06 22.52
C CYS A 18 8.37 0.52 23.92
N ILE A 19 8.74 1.80 24.03
CA ILE A 19 9.12 2.45 25.30
C ILE A 19 7.99 3.38 25.75
N PRO A 20 7.54 3.33 27.03
CA PRO A 20 7.89 2.35 28.06
C PRO A 20 7.04 1.07 28.00
N THR A 21 6.20 0.92 26.96
CA THR A 21 5.16 -0.11 26.83
C THR A 21 5.63 -1.52 27.17
N LEU A 22 6.73 -2.00 26.58
CA LEU A 22 7.19 -3.37 26.78
C LEU A 22 7.57 -3.65 28.24
N ALA A 23 8.22 -2.69 28.91
CA ALA A 23 8.56 -2.82 30.32
C ALA A 23 7.31 -2.83 31.22
N VAL A 24 6.37 -1.92 30.95
CA VAL A 24 5.12 -1.83 31.73
C VAL A 24 4.31 -3.12 31.55
N CYS A 25 4.15 -3.60 30.32
CA CYS A 25 3.42 -4.83 30.02
C CYS A 25 4.09 -6.06 30.62
N LEU A 26 5.43 -6.15 30.61
CA LEU A 26 6.15 -7.24 31.26
C LEU A 26 5.98 -7.22 32.79
N ILE A 27 6.06 -6.04 33.40
CA ILE A 27 5.85 -5.89 34.84
C ILE A 27 4.42 -6.31 35.21
N MET A 28 3.43 -5.84 34.45
CA MET A 28 2.03 -6.23 34.64
C MET A 28 1.80 -7.71 34.42
N SER A 29 2.46 -8.32 33.43
CA SER A 29 2.33 -9.76 33.16
C SER A 29 2.87 -10.59 34.33
N VAL A 30 3.98 -10.17 34.94
CA VAL A 30 4.54 -10.83 36.14
C VAL A 30 3.60 -10.68 37.35
N PHE A 31 3.06 -9.48 37.62
CA PHE A 31 2.16 -9.26 38.75
C PHE A 31 0.82 -9.99 38.62
N ASN A 32 0.30 -10.11 37.40
CA ASN A 32 -1.00 -10.72 37.12
C ASN A 32 -0.91 -12.21 36.79
N GLY A 33 0.30 -12.77 36.62
CA GLY A 33 0.47 -14.13 36.11
C GLY A 33 0.08 -14.29 34.64
N SER A 34 0.06 -13.20 33.88
CA SER A 34 -0.27 -13.20 32.45
C SER A 34 0.93 -13.57 31.58
N LYS A 35 0.67 -14.05 30.36
CA LYS A 35 1.67 -14.24 29.30
C LYS A 35 1.76 -12.98 28.42
N LEU A 36 2.97 -12.48 28.18
CA LEU A 36 3.20 -11.33 27.29
C LEU A 36 3.48 -11.82 25.86
N VAL A 37 2.65 -11.43 24.90
CA VAL A 37 2.85 -11.68 23.47
C VAL A 37 3.17 -10.37 22.77
N ILE A 38 4.24 -10.32 21.97
CA ILE A 38 4.62 -9.12 21.21
C ILE A 38 4.37 -9.35 19.72
N ASP A 39 3.62 -8.47 19.08
CA ASP A 39 3.43 -8.42 17.64
C ASP A 39 4.34 -7.35 17.01
N TRP A 40 5.38 -7.81 16.32
CA TRP A 40 6.44 -6.99 15.74
C TRP A 40 6.04 -6.50 14.34
N HIS A 41 5.75 -5.20 14.24
CA HIS A 41 5.47 -4.50 12.96
C HIS A 41 6.65 -3.67 12.49
N ASN A 42 7.43 -3.12 13.42
CA ASN A 42 8.68 -2.44 13.14
C ASN A 42 9.53 -2.41 14.41
N TYR A 43 10.77 -1.94 14.28
CA TYR A 43 11.63 -1.66 15.42
C TYR A 43 11.52 -0.19 15.82
N GLY A 44 11.08 0.08 17.05
CA GLY A 44 10.95 1.45 17.57
C GLY A 44 12.28 2.21 17.54
N TYR A 45 13.40 1.55 17.86
CA TYR A 45 14.73 2.14 17.78
C TYR A 45 15.12 2.54 16.34
N SER A 46 14.58 1.84 15.34
CA SER A 46 14.85 2.14 13.93
C SER A 46 14.08 3.37 13.48
N ILE A 47 12.84 3.54 13.97
CA ILE A 47 12.05 4.75 13.77
C ILE A 47 12.68 5.93 14.50
N LEU A 48 13.11 5.75 15.75
CA LEU A 48 13.82 6.78 16.51
C LEU A 48 15.10 7.24 15.80
N ALA A 49 15.80 6.32 15.12
CA ALA A 49 16.99 6.63 14.35
C ALA A 49 16.75 7.53 13.14
N LEU A 50 15.51 7.62 12.64
CA LEU A 50 15.15 8.57 11.58
C LEU A 50 15.23 10.01 12.09
N SER A 51 14.84 10.25 13.35
CA SER A 51 14.84 11.59 13.95
C SER A 51 16.18 11.96 14.59
N LEU A 52 16.85 11.02 15.28
CA LEU A 52 18.02 11.30 16.10
C LEU A 52 19.36 10.87 15.51
N ASN A 53 19.39 10.23 14.32
CA ASN A 53 20.53 9.53 13.73
C ASN A 53 20.82 8.16 14.40
N LYS A 54 21.20 7.16 13.58
CA LYS A 54 21.53 5.79 14.00
C LYS A 54 22.62 5.69 15.08
N ASN A 55 23.57 6.62 15.11
CA ASN A 55 24.70 6.59 16.04
C ASN A 55 24.40 7.24 17.40
N HIS A 56 23.23 7.86 17.55
CA HIS A 56 22.84 8.57 18.76
C HIS A 56 22.71 7.63 19.98
N LEU A 57 23.11 8.12 21.16
CA LEU A 57 23.11 7.33 22.39
C LEU A 57 21.71 6.79 22.72
N LEU A 58 20.66 7.63 22.61
CA LEU A 58 19.28 7.21 22.84
C LEU A 58 18.82 6.09 21.90
N VAL A 59 19.28 6.07 20.65
CA VAL A 59 18.95 5.00 19.69
C VAL A 59 19.60 3.68 20.12
N LYS A 60 20.84 3.73 20.61
CA LYS A 60 21.53 2.54 21.15
C LYS A 60 20.83 2.01 22.42
N ILE A 61 20.42 2.90 23.31
CA ILE A 61 19.64 2.55 24.51
C ILE A 61 18.30 1.94 24.12
N ALA A 62 17.55 2.58 23.22
CA ALA A 62 16.27 2.07 22.74
C ALA A 62 16.39 0.69 22.08
N LYS A 63 17.46 0.47 21.30
CA LYS A 63 17.75 -0.84 20.70
C LYS A 63 17.96 -1.91 21.77
N ARG A 64 18.78 -1.62 22.79
CA ARG A 64 19.06 -2.58 23.87
C ARG A 64 17.82 -2.82 24.72
N TYR A 65 17.00 -1.81 24.92
CA TYR A 65 15.70 -1.92 25.59
C TYR A 65 14.78 -2.89 24.82
N GLU A 66 14.55 -2.66 23.52
CA GLU A 66 13.70 -3.54 22.70
C GLU A 66 14.21 -4.98 22.67
N GLU A 67 15.52 -5.17 22.58
CA GLU A 67 16.14 -6.50 22.61
C GLU A 67 15.85 -7.22 23.93
N ILE A 68 16.14 -6.59 25.08
CA ILE A 68 15.97 -7.22 26.40
C ILE A 68 14.50 -7.55 26.65
N PHE A 69 13.61 -6.57 26.50
CA PHE A 69 12.20 -6.79 26.78
C PHE A 69 11.53 -7.70 25.74
N GLY A 70 12.03 -7.71 24.50
CA GLY A 70 11.62 -8.65 23.47
C GLY A 70 12.00 -10.09 23.79
N GLN A 71 13.20 -10.33 24.36
CA GLN A 71 13.64 -11.67 24.78
C GLN A 71 12.87 -12.21 25.99
N LEU A 72 12.27 -11.34 26.79
CA LEU A 72 11.53 -11.69 28.00
C LEU A 72 10.03 -11.96 27.72
N SER A 73 9.56 -11.82 26.48
CA SER A 73 8.18 -12.11 26.13
C SER A 73 7.91 -13.62 26.12
N SER A 74 6.66 -13.99 26.38
CA SER A 74 6.18 -15.38 26.35
C SER A 74 5.91 -15.88 24.93
N GLY A 75 5.64 -14.97 23.99
CA GLY A 75 5.39 -15.29 22.59
C GLY A 75 5.63 -14.09 21.69
N ASN A 76 5.90 -14.35 20.40
CA ASN A 76 6.15 -13.30 19.43
C ASN A 76 5.47 -13.58 18.09
N LEU A 77 4.90 -12.55 17.49
CA LEU A 77 4.34 -12.50 16.15
C LEU A 77 5.11 -11.48 15.32
N CYS A 78 5.17 -11.65 14.01
CA CYS A 78 5.77 -10.64 13.14
C CYS A 78 5.16 -10.65 11.74
N VAL A 79 5.27 -9.51 11.05
CA VAL A 79 4.59 -9.29 9.76
C VAL A 79 5.24 -9.97 8.56
N THR A 80 6.51 -10.39 8.68
CA THR A 80 7.27 -11.00 7.57
C THR A 80 8.24 -12.09 8.01
N ASN A 81 8.56 -12.98 7.08
CA ASN A 81 9.64 -13.96 7.24
C ASN A 81 10.99 -13.28 7.36
N ALA A 82 11.22 -12.18 6.64
CA ALA A 82 12.41 -11.34 6.81
C ALA A 82 12.57 -10.87 8.26
N MET A 83 11.49 -10.38 8.90
CA MET A 83 11.51 -9.96 10.30
C MET A 83 11.68 -11.14 11.24
N LYS A 84 11.01 -12.28 11.02
CA LYS A 84 11.23 -13.52 11.79
C LYS A 84 12.70 -13.92 11.80
N ASN A 85 13.34 -13.89 10.64
CA ASN A 85 14.75 -14.23 10.48
C ASN A 85 15.68 -13.21 11.16
N ASP A 86 15.38 -11.91 11.06
CA ASP A 86 16.17 -10.85 11.72
C ASP A 86 16.06 -10.93 13.24
N LEU A 87 14.85 -11.11 13.78
CA LEU A 87 14.57 -11.34 15.21
C LEU A 87 15.33 -12.55 15.75
N LYS A 88 15.26 -13.68 15.05
CA LYS A 88 15.93 -14.92 15.44
C LYS A 88 17.45 -14.77 15.41
N LYS A 89 18.00 -14.17 14.34
CA LYS A 89 19.45 -14.06 14.13
C LYS A 89 20.09 -13.03 15.07
N ARG A 90 19.43 -11.89 15.30
CA ARG A 90 20.01 -10.79 16.08
C ARG A 90 19.72 -10.88 17.56
N TRP A 91 18.51 -11.27 17.92
CA TRP A 91 18.01 -11.18 19.28
C TRP A 91 17.60 -12.54 19.84
N HIS A 92 17.79 -13.64 19.09
CA HIS A 92 17.37 -14.99 19.51
C HIS A 92 15.88 -15.07 19.86
N ILE A 93 15.07 -14.20 19.26
CA ILE A 93 13.62 -14.17 19.44
C ILE A 93 12.98 -15.06 18.37
N CYS A 94 12.27 -16.10 18.81
CA CYS A 94 11.45 -16.93 17.94
C CYS A 94 10.07 -16.28 17.80
N ALA A 95 9.66 -16.01 16.58
CA ALA A 95 8.36 -15.43 16.25
C ALA A 95 7.61 -16.27 15.21
N GLU A 96 6.29 -16.21 15.24
CA GLU A 96 5.44 -16.70 14.15
C GLU A 96 5.09 -15.58 13.18
N VAL A 97 4.96 -15.92 11.89
CA VAL A 97 4.69 -14.92 10.84
C VAL A 97 3.20 -14.82 10.60
N MET A 98 2.62 -13.65 10.83
CA MET A 98 1.28 -13.31 10.37
C MET A 98 1.39 -12.16 9.38
N HIS A 99 1.32 -12.49 8.08
CA HIS A 99 1.26 -11.46 7.05
C HIS A 99 -0.02 -10.64 7.16
N ASP A 100 0.11 -9.34 6.93
CA ASP A 100 -1.03 -8.44 6.85
C ASP A 100 -2.02 -8.87 5.76
N ARG A 101 -3.31 -8.69 6.05
CA ARG A 101 -4.42 -9.00 5.14
C ARG A 101 -5.33 -7.79 4.99
N PRO A 102 -5.88 -7.56 3.79
CA PRO A 102 -6.75 -6.41 3.56
C PRO A 102 -8.03 -6.54 4.39
N SER A 103 -8.52 -5.40 4.87
CA SER A 103 -9.85 -5.30 5.47
C SER A 103 -10.94 -5.57 4.43
N ALA A 104 -12.10 -6.09 4.85
CA ALA A 104 -13.24 -6.42 3.99
C ALA A 104 -13.81 -5.22 3.20
N ARG A 105 -13.51 -3.97 3.62
CA ARG A 105 -13.90 -2.76 2.88
C ARG A 105 -13.18 -2.61 1.52
N PHE A 106 -12.02 -3.25 1.37
CA PHE A 106 -11.30 -3.30 0.09
C PHE A 106 -11.81 -4.51 -0.69
N LYS A 107 -12.57 -4.24 -1.74
CA LYS A 107 -13.22 -5.25 -2.58
C LYS A 107 -13.26 -4.78 -4.03
N GLN A 108 -13.42 -5.72 -4.95
CA GLN A 108 -13.75 -5.39 -6.33
C GLN A 108 -15.14 -4.76 -6.41
N LEU A 109 -15.30 -3.84 -7.36
CA LEU A 109 -16.56 -3.18 -7.67
C LEU A 109 -17.11 -3.64 -9.01
N THR A 110 -18.43 -3.61 -9.15
CA THR A 110 -19.10 -3.77 -10.45
C THR A 110 -18.89 -2.52 -11.30
N ASN A 111 -19.18 -2.59 -12.61
CA ASN A 111 -19.04 -1.42 -13.48
C ASN A 111 -19.97 -0.28 -13.07
N GLU A 112 -21.16 -0.61 -12.57
CA GLU A 112 -22.15 0.35 -12.06
C GLU A 112 -21.62 1.08 -10.82
N GLU A 113 -21.07 0.34 -9.85
CA GLU A 113 -20.44 0.93 -8.66
C GLU A 113 -19.24 1.83 -9.04
N LYS A 114 -18.44 1.42 -10.03
CA LYS A 114 -17.34 2.24 -10.57
C LYS A 114 -17.85 3.52 -11.22
N HIS A 115 -18.84 3.42 -12.09
CA HIS A 115 -19.42 4.57 -12.77
C HIS A 115 -20.03 5.56 -11.77
N GLN A 116 -20.81 5.08 -10.79
CA GLN A 116 -21.36 5.93 -9.73
C GLN A 116 -20.28 6.70 -8.96
N LEU A 117 -19.15 6.06 -8.62
CA LEU A 117 -18.04 6.74 -7.98
C LEU A 117 -17.44 7.83 -8.89
N ILE A 118 -17.13 7.49 -10.14
CA ILE A 118 -16.51 8.45 -11.07
C ILE A 118 -17.45 9.62 -11.36
N THR A 119 -18.76 9.38 -11.49
CA THR A 119 -19.80 10.42 -11.64
C THR A 119 -19.89 11.32 -10.39
N LYS A 120 -19.67 10.77 -9.19
CA LYS A 120 -19.52 11.59 -7.97
C LYS A 120 -18.26 12.46 -8.04
N LEU A 121 -17.11 11.87 -8.39
CA LEU A 121 -15.81 12.55 -8.37
C LEU A 121 -15.68 13.60 -9.47
N MET A 122 -16.30 13.43 -10.64
CA MET A 122 -16.23 14.40 -11.72
C MET A 122 -16.84 15.76 -11.37
N LYS A 123 -17.77 15.80 -10.40
CA LYS A 123 -18.37 17.05 -9.90
C LYS A 123 -17.36 17.96 -9.20
N THR A 124 -16.27 17.41 -8.68
CA THR A 124 -15.19 18.17 -8.01
C THR A 124 -13.87 18.12 -8.76
N HIS A 125 -13.70 17.16 -9.67
CA HIS A 125 -12.49 16.90 -10.44
C HIS A 125 -12.86 16.66 -11.90
N THR A 126 -12.90 17.73 -12.70
CA THR A 126 -13.34 17.69 -14.10
C THR A 126 -12.48 16.77 -14.98
N GLU A 127 -11.29 16.39 -14.51
CA GLU A 127 -10.42 15.41 -15.14
C GLU A 127 -11.04 14.00 -15.23
N PHE A 128 -12.09 13.72 -14.46
CA PHE A 128 -12.91 12.50 -14.55
C PHE A 128 -14.12 12.63 -15.48
N SER A 129 -14.43 13.84 -15.96
CA SER A 129 -15.54 14.11 -16.86
C SER A 129 -15.27 13.61 -18.27
N ALA A 130 -16.34 13.24 -18.98
CA ALA A 130 -16.31 13.21 -20.44
C ALA A 130 -16.24 14.64 -21.01
N VAL A 131 -15.92 14.77 -22.30
CA VAL A 131 -15.76 16.06 -23.01
C VAL A 131 -17.02 16.95 -22.92
N SER A 132 -18.21 16.36 -22.69
CA SER A 132 -19.44 17.08 -22.38
C SER A 132 -19.79 16.96 -20.89
N GLU A 133 -19.64 18.06 -20.15
CA GLU A 133 -19.81 18.14 -18.68
C GLU A 133 -21.26 17.91 -18.18
N SER A 134 -22.24 17.78 -19.07
CA SER A 134 -23.67 17.83 -18.73
C SER A 134 -24.41 16.48 -18.75
N ASP A 135 -23.73 15.37 -19.05
CA ASP A 135 -24.38 14.06 -19.19
C ASP A 135 -23.89 13.08 -18.12
N GLU A 136 -24.73 12.79 -17.11
CA GLU A 136 -24.44 11.78 -16.09
C GLU A 136 -24.41 10.35 -16.68
N GLN A 137 -24.78 10.14 -17.95
CA GLN A 137 -24.68 8.85 -18.63
C GLN A 137 -23.25 8.51 -19.08
N GLN A 138 -22.31 9.46 -19.01
CA GLN A 138 -20.93 9.24 -19.44
C GLN A 138 -19.90 9.83 -18.48
N THR A 139 -18.82 9.09 -18.26
CA THR A 139 -17.61 9.57 -17.59
C THR A 139 -16.42 9.46 -18.55
N ARG A 140 -15.24 9.88 -18.10
CA ARG A 140 -14.00 9.66 -18.87
C ARG A 140 -13.70 8.17 -19.13
N PHE A 141 -14.23 7.27 -18.31
CA PHE A 141 -13.91 5.84 -18.36
C PHE A 141 -15.07 4.93 -18.79
N THR A 142 -16.31 5.31 -18.49
CA THR A 142 -17.48 4.43 -18.63
C THR A 142 -18.67 5.13 -19.25
N VAL A 143 -19.55 4.35 -19.86
CA VAL A 143 -20.81 4.80 -20.46
C VAL A 143 -21.95 3.90 -20.01
N VAL A 144 -23.12 4.50 -19.78
CA VAL A 144 -24.40 3.80 -19.59
C VAL A 144 -24.97 3.48 -20.98
N ASN A 145 -25.15 2.20 -21.27
CA ASN A 145 -25.70 1.72 -22.53
C ASN A 145 -27.22 1.90 -22.58
N SER A 146 -27.83 1.71 -23.76
CA SER A 146 -29.29 1.82 -23.93
C SER A 146 -30.13 0.80 -23.14
N ASP A 147 -29.49 -0.27 -22.65
CA ASP A 147 -30.09 -1.31 -21.81
C ASP A 147 -29.82 -1.09 -20.30
N ASP A 148 -29.40 0.11 -19.91
CA ASP A 148 -28.98 0.50 -18.56
C ASP A 148 -27.74 -0.23 -18.02
N SER A 149 -27.07 -1.07 -18.84
CA SER A 149 -25.81 -1.70 -18.46
C SER A 149 -24.65 -0.70 -18.54
N VAL A 150 -23.64 -0.87 -17.67
CA VAL A 150 -22.45 0.00 -17.68
C VAL A 150 -21.25 -0.72 -18.28
N SER A 151 -20.63 -0.09 -19.27
CA SER A 151 -19.43 -0.60 -19.92
C SER A 151 -18.28 0.40 -19.93
N PHE A 152 -17.04 -0.09 -20.07
CA PHE A 152 -15.88 0.76 -20.27
C PHE A 152 -15.85 1.31 -21.70
N LYS A 153 -15.47 2.57 -21.86
CA LYS A 153 -15.28 3.16 -23.19
C LYS A 153 -14.05 2.54 -23.89
N HIS A 154 -14.14 2.40 -25.22
CA HIS A 154 -13.06 1.84 -26.04
C HIS A 154 -11.84 2.76 -26.20
N ASP A 155 -12.03 4.07 -26.03
CA ASP A 155 -11.03 5.12 -26.13
C ASP A 155 -10.62 5.69 -24.76
N ARG A 156 -10.93 4.98 -23.66
CA ARG A 156 -10.65 5.49 -22.31
C ARG A 156 -9.14 5.54 -22.05
N PRO A 157 -8.67 6.54 -21.29
CA PRO A 157 -7.31 6.52 -20.76
C PRO A 157 -7.13 5.40 -19.73
N ALA A 158 -5.88 5.02 -19.50
CA ALA A 158 -5.51 4.17 -18.37
C ALA A 158 -5.45 5.01 -17.09
N LEU A 159 -6.04 4.47 -16.01
CA LEU A 159 -6.03 5.10 -14.69
C LEU A 159 -4.97 4.42 -13.83
N ILE A 160 -4.00 5.19 -13.34
CA ILE A 160 -3.02 4.73 -12.35
C ILE A 160 -3.17 5.48 -11.04
N ILE A 161 -2.77 4.85 -9.93
CA ILE A 161 -2.84 5.50 -8.61
C ILE A 161 -1.58 5.29 -7.79
N SER A 162 -1.09 6.36 -7.17
CA SER A 162 -0.09 6.29 -6.10
C SER A 162 -0.69 6.84 -4.81
N SER A 163 -0.72 6.00 -3.78
CA SER A 163 -1.21 6.42 -2.45
C SER A 163 -0.03 6.80 -1.57
N THR A 164 -0.03 8.00 -1.01
CA THR A 164 1.16 8.58 -0.37
C THR A 164 0.91 9.31 0.93
N SER A 165 1.93 9.30 1.79
CA SER A 165 2.00 10.12 2.99
C SER A 165 2.78 11.42 2.76
N TRP A 166 3.25 11.67 1.53
CA TRP A 166 4.07 12.80 1.08
C TRP A 166 5.24 13.11 2.04
N THR A 167 5.91 12.07 2.50
CA THR A 167 7.05 12.12 3.42
C THR A 167 8.37 11.83 2.68
N ASP A 168 9.50 12.14 3.31
CA ASP A 168 10.83 12.01 2.70
C ASP A 168 11.26 10.57 2.38
N ASP A 169 10.56 9.57 2.92
CA ASP A 169 10.77 8.14 2.61
C ASP A 169 10.08 7.70 1.31
N GLU A 170 9.31 8.58 0.67
CA GLU A 170 8.64 8.36 -0.62
C GLU A 170 9.18 9.37 -1.64
N ASP A 171 10.20 8.97 -2.40
CA ASP A 171 10.80 9.82 -3.44
C ASP A 171 9.94 9.85 -4.70
N PHE A 172 9.01 10.81 -4.76
CA PHE A 172 8.12 11.01 -5.90
C PHE A 172 8.82 11.44 -7.18
N SER A 173 10.09 11.87 -7.13
CA SER A 173 10.83 12.16 -8.36
C SER A 173 10.91 10.93 -9.27
N VAL A 174 10.99 9.72 -8.70
CA VAL A 174 10.98 8.45 -9.44
C VAL A 174 9.71 8.31 -10.29
N LEU A 175 8.53 8.52 -9.69
CA LEU A 175 7.26 8.46 -10.42
C LEU A 175 7.17 9.59 -11.46
N LEU A 176 7.51 10.83 -11.09
CA LEU A 176 7.41 11.97 -12.01
C LEU A 176 8.37 11.86 -13.20
N HIS A 177 9.56 11.28 -13.02
CA HIS A 177 10.48 10.99 -14.12
C HIS A 177 9.95 9.86 -15.01
N ALA A 178 9.40 8.79 -14.44
CA ALA A 178 8.79 7.71 -15.23
C ALA A 178 7.63 8.21 -16.09
N LEU A 179 6.80 9.12 -15.54
CA LEU A 179 5.73 9.78 -16.28
C LEU A 179 6.24 10.70 -17.38
N GLN A 180 7.34 11.45 -17.14
CA GLN A 180 7.98 12.25 -18.19
C GLN A 180 8.49 11.35 -19.32
N MET A 181 9.14 10.23 -19.00
CA MET A 181 9.66 9.29 -20.00
C MET A 181 8.53 8.65 -20.80
N TYR A 182 7.40 8.34 -20.14
CA TYR A 182 6.20 7.86 -20.82
C TYR A 182 5.65 8.91 -21.78
N GLU A 183 5.50 10.16 -21.35
CA GLU A 183 5.07 11.27 -22.20
C GLU A 183 5.98 11.44 -23.43
N ASP A 184 7.30 11.44 -23.22
CA ASP A 184 8.29 11.62 -24.29
C ASP A 184 8.22 10.46 -25.30
N TYR A 185 7.97 9.23 -24.83
CA TYR A 185 7.76 8.06 -25.69
C TYR A 185 6.49 8.19 -26.53
N VAL A 186 5.36 8.57 -25.92
CA VAL A 186 4.07 8.71 -26.63
C VAL A 186 4.10 9.86 -27.64
N CYS A 187 4.80 10.94 -27.35
CA CYS A 187 4.99 12.04 -28.30
C CYS A 187 5.94 11.70 -29.47
N GLY A 188 6.70 10.61 -29.37
CA GLY A 188 7.62 10.15 -30.41
C GLY A 188 6.93 9.40 -31.55
N GLU A 189 7.71 8.99 -32.56
CA GLU A 189 7.20 8.31 -33.77
C GLU A 189 6.62 6.89 -33.51
N ASN A 190 6.88 6.31 -32.34
CA ASN A 190 6.49 4.93 -31.96
C ASN A 190 5.40 4.87 -30.86
N GLY A 191 4.76 6.01 -30.56
CA GLY A 191 3.92 6.19 -29.37
C GLY A 191 2.49 5.66 -29.47
N ASP A 192 2.29 4.36 -29.69
CA ASP A 192 0.95 3.74 -29.64
C ASP A 192 0.62 3.23 -28.22
N LEU A 193 0.36 4.17 -27.31
CA LEU A 193 -0.05 3.90 -25.93
C LEU A 193 -1.18 4.86 -25.53
N PRO A 194 -2.07 4.47 -24.60
CA PRO A 194 -3.16 5.33 -24.17
C PRO A 194 -2.67 6.54 -23.38
N ASP A 195 -3.50 7.57 -23.33
CA ASP A 195 -3.37 8.64 -22.34
C ASP A 195 -3.40 8.04 -20.91
N LEU A 196 -2.62 8.63 -20.00
CA LEU A 196 -2.56 8.25 -18.59
C LEU A 196 -3.19 9.33 -17.71
N LEU A 197 -4.15 8.92 -16.89
CA LEU A 197 -4.59 9.68 -15.73
C LEU A 197 -3.92 9.11 -14.47
N CYS A 198 -3.04 9.88 -13.85
CA CYS A 198 -2.35 9.51 -12.63
C CYS A 198 -2.98 10.22 -11.42
N ALA A 199 -3.66 9.46 -10.57
CA ALA A 199 -4.16 9.96 -9.30
C ALA A 199 -3.12 9.78 -8.19
N ILE A 200 -2.75 10.87 -7.50
CA ILE A 200 -1.86 10.83 -6.34
C ILE A 200 -2.62 11.27 -5.09
N THR A 201 -2.91 10.34 -4.20
CA THR A 201 -3.78 10.58 -3.03
C THR A 201 -2.97 10.76 -1.75
N GLY A 202 -3.63 11.31 -0.73
CA GLY A 202 -3.08 11.45 0.62
C GLY A 202 -2.58 12.86 0.95
N LYS A 203 -1.95 12.97 2.11
CA LYS A 203 -1.55 14.23 2.75
C LYS A 203 -0.19 14.09 3.42
N GLY A 204 0.63 15.12 3.30
CA GLY A 204 1.87 15.24 4.05
C GLY A 204 2.71 16.44 3.61
N PRO A 205 3.90 16.61 4.23
CA PRO A 205 4.68 17.83 4.14
C PRO A 205 5.15 18.15 2.71
N ASN A 206 5.48 17.14 1.90
CA ASN A 206 6.04 17.35 0.57
C ASN A 206 4.97 17.51 -0.53
N LYS A 207 3.68 17.47 -0.20
CA LYS A 207 2.59 17.53 -1.20
C LYS A 207 2.68 18.80 -2.05
N SER A 208 2.77 19.96 -1.41
CA SER A 208 2.83 21.25 -2.12
C SER A 208 4.10 21.42 -2.93
N TYR A 209 5.21 20.79 -2.52
CA TYR A 209 6.45 20.79 -3.29
C TYR A 209 6.27 20.06 -4.63
N TYR A 210 5.78 18.83 -4.59
CA TYR A 210 5.57 18.04 -5.81
C TYR A 210 4.43 18.58 -6.67
N GLN A 211 3.38 19.16 -6.08
CA GLN A 211 2.32 19.84 -6.86
C GLN A 211 2.87 20.99 -7.71
N LYS A 212 3.86 21.75 -7.23
CA LYS A 212 4.52 22.78 -8.04
C LYS A 212 5.31 22.21 -9.20
N ILE A 213 5.96 21.06 -9.00
CA ILE A 213 6.69 20.36 -10.07
C ILE A 213 5.70 19.84 -11.11
N ILE A 214 4.60 19.22 -10.68
CA ILE A 214 3.54 18.74 -11.58
C ILE A 214 2.95 19.90 -12.39
N ALA A 215 2.65 21.03 -11.75
CA ALA A 215 2.08 22.20 -12.41
C ALA A 215 3.03 22.87 -13.41
N SER A 216 4.34 22.62 -13.36
CA SER A 216 5.30 23.13 -14.34
C SER A 216 5.48 22.21 -15.55
N LYS A 217 4.85 21.02 -15.56
CA LYS A 217 4.88 20.09 -16.68
C LYS A 217 3.82 20.46 -17.71
N ASN A 218 4.20 20.40 -18.99
CA ASN A 218 3.33 20.63 -20.13
C ASN A 218 3.09 19.31 -20.88
N TRP A 219 2.53 18.33 -20.17
CA TRP A 219 2.23 17.00 -20.71
C TRP A 219 0.90 17.01 -21.45
N LYS A 220 0.84 16.29 -22.57
CA LYS A 220 -0.33 16.14 -23.44
C LYS A 220 -1.03 14.80 -23.21
N HIS A 221 -0.27 13.74 -22.98
CA HIS A 221 -0.77 12.38 -22.83
C HIS A 221 -0.81 11.93 -21.37
N VAL A 222 -0.05 12.59 -20.49
CA VAL A 222 -0.09 12.35 -19.06
C VAL A 222 -0.79 13.49 -18.33
N GLN A 223 -1.79 13.15 -17.51
CA GLN A 223 -2.42 14.07 -16.59
C GLN A 223 -2.27 13.58 -15.15
N VAL A 224 -1.82 14.44 -14.25
CA VAL A 224 -1.69 14.11 -12.82
C VAL A 224 -2.68 14.92 -12.01
N ILE A 225 -3.45 14.22 -11.18
CA ILE A 225 -4.42 14.83 -10.27
C ILE A 225 -4.12 14.43 -8.82
N THR A 226 -4.44 15.32 -7.88
CA THR A 226 -4.32 15.04 -6.45
C THR A 226 -5.68 15.14 -5.76
N PRO A 227 -6.63 14.22 -6.06
CA PRO A 227 -8.01 14.36 -5.63
C PRO A 227 -8.11 14.29 -4.11
N TRP A 228 -9.07 15.04 -3.56
CA TRP A 228 -9.53 14.81 -2.20
C TRP A 228 -10.54 13.66 -2.22
N LEU A 229 -10.41 12.74 -1.27
CA LEU A 229 -11.29 11.58 -1.18
C LEU A 229 -11.82 11.45 0.24
N GLU A 230 -13.11 11.17 0.35
CA GLU A 230 -13.69 10.70 1.60
C GLU A 230 -13.12 9.32 1.94
N ALA A 231 -13.13 8.97 3.24
CA ALA A 231 -12.57 7.71 3.71
C ALA A 231 -13.23 6.48 3.05
N GLU A 232 -14.51 6.58 2.69
CA GLU A 232 -15.28 5.53 2.02
C GLU A 232 -15.06 5.48 0.50
N ASP A 233 -14.62 6.58 -0.10
CA ASP A 233 -14.36 6.66 -1.54
C ASP A 233 -12.98 6.13 -1.89
N TYR A 234 -12.02 6.17 -0.96
CA TYR A 234 -10.67 5.67 -1.20
C TYR A 234 -10.63 4.19 -1.62
N PRO A 235 -11.25 3.23 -0.88
CA PRO A 235 -11.31 1.83 -1.33
C PRO A 235 -12.00 1.67 -2.69
N LYS A 236 -13.04 2.48 -2.95
CA LYS A 236 -13.78 2.44 -4.21
C LYS A 236 -12.93 2.93 -5.38
N LEU A 237 -12.15 3.99 -5.18
CA LEU A 237 -11.24 4.49 -6.22
C LEU A 237 -10.17 3.45 -6.53
N LEU A 238 -9.57 2.81 -5.53
CA LEU A 238 -8.62 1.71 -5.75
C LEU A 238 -9.21 0.61 -6.64
N ALA A 239 -10.50 0.29 -6.48
CA ALA A 239 -11.18 -0.70 -7.31
C ALA A 239 -11.52 -0.23 -8.75
N CYS A 240 -11.44 1.08 -9.02
CA CYS A 240 -11.64 1.66 -10.35
C CYS A 240 -10.34 1.73 -11.18
N VAL A 241 -9.18 1.66 -10.51
CA VAL A 241 -7.85 1.91 -11.11
C VAL A 241 -7.35 0.68 -11.87
N ASP A 242 -6.55 0.90 -12.91
CA ASP A 242 -5.97 -0.16 -13.73
C ASP A 242 -4.66 -0.72 -13.16
N LEU A 243 -3.78 0.15 -12.64
CA LEU A 243 -2.50 -0.20 -12.00
C LEU A 243 -2.18 0.73 -10.81
N GLY A 244 -1.83 0.15 -9.67
CA GLY A 244 -1.30 0.87 -8.50
C GLY A 244 0.21 1.07 -8.58
N VAL A 245 0.72 2.13 -7.96
CA VAL A 245 2.15 2.42 -7.85
C VAL A 245 2.52 2.61 -6.38
N SER A 246 3.53 1.87 -5.91
CA SER A 246 4.06 1.98 -4.55
C SER A 246 5.55 2.33 -4.57
N ILE A 247 5.87 3.60 -4.28
CA ILE A 247 7.25 4.10 -4.25
C ILE A 247 7.87 4.12 -2.85
N LYS A 248 7.22 3.48 -1.87
CA LYS A 248 7.66 3.52 -0.48
C LYS A 248 8.90 2.66 -0.27
N LYS A 249 10.07 3.28 -0.21
CA LYS A 249 11.35 2.60 0.07
C LYS A 249 11.64 2.62 1.56
N LYS A 250 11.45 1.49 2.25
CA LYS A 250 11.84 1.39 3.67
C LYS A 250 13.32 1.02 3.79
N LYS A 251 14.14 1.91 4.36
CA LYS A 251 15.61 1.75 4.54
C LYS A 251 16.07 0.47 5.29
N LYS A 252 15.18 -0.25 5.97
CA LYS A 252 15.44 -1.60 6.54
C LYS A 252 14.57 -2.70 5.95
N GLY A 253 13.44 -2.35 5.31
CA GLY A 253 12.57 -3.26 4.56
C GLY A 253 12.20 -4.56 5.26
N LEU A 254 11.76 -4.50 6.52
CA LEU A 254 11.29 -5.70 7.25
C LEU A 254 9.77 -5.76 7.35
N ASP A 255 9.07 -4.70 6.98
CA ASP A 255 7.63 -4.58 7.09
C ASP A 255 7.01 -4.21 5.75
N LEU A 256 5.91 -4.88 5.42
CA LEU A 256 5.28 -4.78 4.12
C LEU A 256 4.64 -3.39 3.88
N PRO A 257 4.43 -3.00 2.60
CA PRO A 257 3.78 -1.74 2.28
C PRO A 257 2.26 -1.92 2.41
N MET A 258 1.70 -1.38 3.48
CA MET A 258 0.26 -1.53 3.79
C MET A 258 -0.67 -1.06 2.67
N LYS A 259 -0.24 -0.04 1.91
CA LYS A 259 -1.00 0.48 0.77
C LYS A 259 -1.09 -0.55 -0.37
N VAL A 260 -0.09 -1.40 -0.56
CA VAL A 260 -0.17 -2.51 -1.52
C VAL A 260 -1.15 -3.56 -1.03
N VAL A 261 -1.22 -3.82 0.28
CA VAL A 261 -2.23 -4.72 0.85
C VAL A 261 -3.65 -4.20 0.58
N ASP A 262 -3.88 -2.89 0.75
CA ASP A 262 -5.15 -2.24 0.39
C ASP A 262 -5.48 -2.39 -1.10
N MET A 263 -4.50 -2.13 -1.99
CA MET A 263 -4.64 -2.30 -3.44
C MET A 263 -4.99 -3.77 -3.79
N PHE A 264 -4.29 -4.73 -3.21
CA PHE A 264 -4.57 -6.15 -3.40
C PHE A 264 -5.96 -6.54 -2.88
N GLY A 265 -6.45 -5.90 -1.82
CA GLY A 265 -7.84 -6.06 -1.35
C GLY A 265 -8.87 -5.73 -2.43
N CYS A 266 -8.60 -4.72 -3.26
CA CYS A 266 -9.43 -4.37 -4.42
C CYS A 266 -9.11 -5.17 -5.70
N CYS A 267 -8.23 -6.18 -5.60
CA CYS A 267 -7.64 -6.89 -6.74
C CYS A 267 -6.94 -5.96 -7.74
N LEU A 268 -6.35 -4.85 -7.26
CA LEU A 268 -5.59 -3.92 -8.09
C LEU A 268 -4.13 -4.42 -8.19
N PRO A 269 -3.63 -4.76 -9.39
CA PRO A 269 -2.21 -5.02 -9.58
C PRO A 269 -1.38 -3.78 -9.26
N VAL A 270 -0.12 -3.99 -8.86
CA VAL A 270 0.76 -2.89 -8.47
C VAL A 270 2.12 -2.99 -9.14
N ALA A 271 2.71 -1.85 -9.46
CA ALA A 271 4.16 -1.69 -9.61
C ALA A 271 4.73 -1.18 -8.29
N ALA A 272 5.67 -1.89 -7.68
CA ALA A 272 6.22 -1.55 -6.36
C ALA A 272 7.75 -1.43 -6.39
N ILE A 273 8.30 -0.39 -5.74
CA ILE A 273 9.75 -0.20 -5.67
C ILE A 273 10.39 -1.31 -4.84
N ASN A 274 11.48 -1.90 -5.31
CA ASN A 274 12.10 -3.06 -4.69
C ASN A 274 12.69 -2.76 -3.30
N PHE A 275 12.53 -3.72 -2.38
CA PHE A 275 13.23 -3.77 -1.10
C PHE A 275 13.17 -5.20 -0.52
N SER A 276 13.96 -5.44 0.53
CA SER A 276 14.34 -6.77 1.01
C SER A 276 13.24 -7.80 1.27
N CYS A 277 12.04 -7.39 1.68
CA CYS A 277 10.92 -8.32 1.94
C CYS A 277 9.72 -8.10 1.03
N LEU A 278 9.85 -7.27 -0.01
CA LEU A 278 8.74 -6.98 -0.93
C LEU A 278 8.20 -8.25 -1.59
N ASN A 279 9.10 -9.18 -1.93
CA ASN A 279 8.78 -10.44 -2.59
C ASN A 279 7.85 -11.37 -1.78
N GLU A 280 7.67 -11.12 -0.48
CA GLU A 280 6.68 -11.81 0.35
C GLU A 280 5.24 -11.36 0.04
N LEU A 281 5.07 -10.20 -0.60
CA LEU A 281 3.77 -9.65 -1.01
C LEU A 281 3.67 -9.52 -2.54
N VAL A 282 4.57 -8.76 -3.17
CA VAL A 282 4.58 -8.51 -4.62
C VAL A 282 5.62 -9.38 -5.28
N GLN A 283 5.18 -10.25 -6.17
CA GLN A 283 6.01 -11.18 -6.93
C GLN A 283 6.02 -10.74 -8.39
N GLU A 284 7.20 -10.35 -8.88
CA GLU A 284 7.47 -9.89 -10.24
C GLU A 284 6.84 -10.83 -11.29
N GLY A 285 6.03 -10.27 -12.20
CA GLY A 285 5.39 -11.01 -13.28
C GLY A 285 4.30 -12.02 -12.85
N VAL A 286 3.98 -12.09 -11.55
CA VAL A 286 2.94 -12.97 -10.99
C VAL A 286 1.72 -12.15 -10.58
N ASN A 287 1.88 -11.20 -9.66
CA ASN A 287 0.77 -10.40 -9.11
C ASN A 287 0.99 -8.89 -9.21
N GLY A 288 2.06 -8.49 -9.91
CA GLY A 288 2.45 -7.10 -10.08
C GLY A 288 3.84 -7.00 -10.69
N PHE A 289 4.36 -5.78 -10.69
CA PHE A 289 5.71 -5.45 -11.09
C PHE A 289 6.54 -4.97 -9.89
N VAL A 290 7.85 -5.15 -10.01
CA VAL A 290 8.88 -4.72 -9.08
C VAL A 290 9.89 -3.91 -9.88
N PHE A 291 10.16 -2.67 -9.44
CA PHE A 291 11.10 -1.77 -10.11
C PHE A 291 12.12 -1.21 -9.14
N GLU A 292 13.29 -0.82 -9.64
CA GLU A 292 14.34 -0.16 -8.88
C GLU A 292 14.38 1.36 -9.09
N ASP A 293 14.01 1.81 -10.30
CA ASP A 293 14.12 3.21 -10.72
C ASP A 293 13.00 3.66 -11.68
N SER A 294 13.11 4.89 -12.17
CA SER A 294 12.12 5.50 -13.05
C SER A 294 12.11 4.91 -14.46
N LEU A 295 13.22 4.35 -14.93
CA LEU A 295 13.29 3.72 -16.25
C LEU A 295 12.52 2.41 -16.22
N GLU A 296 12.80 1.54 -15.26
CA GLU A 296 12.07 0.27 -15.11
C GLU A 296 10.56 0.52 -14.88
N LEU A 297 10.19 1.52 -14.07
CA LEU A 297 8.79 1.88 -13.89
C LEU A 297 8.12 2.35 -15.20
N CYS A 298 8.84 3.10 -16.03
CA CYS A 298 8.32 3.53 -17.34
C CYS A 298 8.12 2.33 -18.28
N GLU A 299 9.11 1.44 -18.38
CA GLU A 299 9.02 0.20 -19.18
C GLU A 299 7.83 -0.66 -18.72
N GLN A 300 7.58 -0.74 -17.41
CA GLN A 300 6.43 -1.44 -16.85
C GLN A 300 5.10 -0.78 -17.20
N PHE A 301 5.02 0.55 -17.26
CA PHE A 301 3.83 1.23 -17.79
C PHE A 301 3.59 0.90 -19.26
N GLN A 302 4.65 0.93 -20.08
CA GLN A 302 4.55 0.56 -21.50
C GLN A 302 4.10 -0.89 -21.67
N GLN A 303 4.64 -1.81 -20.87
CA GLN A 303 4.25 -3.23 -20.88
C GLN A 303 2.80 -3.44 -20.40
N ALA A 304 2.40 -2.73 -19.34
CA ALA A 304 1.06 -2.85 -18.75
C ALA A 304 -0.05 -2.32 -19.66
N PHE A 305 0.27 -1.31 -20.48
CA PHE A 305 -0.71 -0.56 -21.28
C PHE A 305 -0.52 -0.71 -22.79
N ALA A 306 0.31 -1.65 -23.24
CA ALA A 306 0.39 -2.03 -24.64
C ALA A 306 -0.97 -2.53 -25.14
N ASP A 307 -1.50 -1.91 -26.20
CA ASP A 307 -2.83 -2.19 -26.79
C ASP A 307 -4.00 -1.99 -25.80
N PHE A 308 -3.81 -1.17 -24.76
CA PHE A 308 -4.88 -0.82 -23.84
C PHE A 308 -5.86 0.18 -24.47
N PRO A 309 -7.19 0.05 -24.25
CA PRO A 309 -7.87 -0.88 -23.34
C PRO A 309 -8.27 -2.22 -23.98
N HIS A 310 -7.92 -2.46 -25.25
CA HIS A 310 -8.35 -3.61 -26.04
C HIS A 310 -7.75 -4.93 -25.54
N ASN A 311 -6.47 -4.92 -25.18
CA ASN A 311 -5.80 -6.04 -24.52
C ASN A 311 -5.44 -5.68 -23.08
N GLN A 312 -5.86 -6.54 -22.15
CA GLN A 312 -5.52 -6.42 -20.73
C GLN A 312 -5.09 -7.75 -20.14
N ASP A 313 -4.62 -8.71 -20.96
CA ASP A 313 -4.32 -10.07 -20.54
C ASP A 313 -3.29 -10.11 -19.40
N LEU A 314 -2.25 -9.28 -19.48
CA LEU A 314 -1.23 -9.18 -18.44
C LEU A 314 -1.83 -8.70 -17.11
N LEU A 315 -2.57 -7.59 -17.13
CA LEU A 315 -3.21 -7.05 -15.93
C LEU A 315 -4.29 -8.01 -15.40
N ASN A 316 -5.05 -8.67 -16.26
CA ASN A 316 -6.06 -9.65 -15.88
C ASN A 316 -5.45 -10.91 -15.26
N LYS A 317 -4.29 -11.37 -15.77
CA LYS A 317 -3.50 -12.43 -15.15
C LYS A 317 -3.09 -12.03 -13.73
N PHE A 318 -2.57 -10.82 -13.53
CA PHE A 318 -2.21 -10.35 -12.19
C PHE A 318 -3.43 -10.27 -11.28
N ARG A 319 -4.55 -9.70 -11.75
CA ARG A 319 -5.82 -9.65 -11.01
C ARG A 319 -6.29 -11.03 -10.57
N SER A 320 -6.16 -12.04 -11.42
CA SER A 320 -6.50 -13.44 -11.10
C SER A 320 -5.63 -14.00 -9.97
N ASN A 321 -4.31 -13.80 -10.05
CA ASN A 321 -3.39 -14.26 -9.00
C ASN A 321 -3.60 -13.52 -7.67
N ILE A 322 -3.98 -12.24 -7.72
CA ILE A 322 -4.34 -11.48 -6.51
C ILE A 322 -5.65 -11.98 -5.89
N LYS A 323 -6.62 -12.46 -6.68
CA LYS A 323 -7.83 -13.08 -6.13
C LYS A 323 -7.48 -14.30 -5.26
N GLN A 324 -6.53 -15.12 -5.70
CA GLN A 324 -6.04 -16.25 -4.90
C GLN A 324 -5.41 -15.77 -3.58
N PHE A 325 -4.63 -14.68 -3.61
CA PHE A 325 -4.10 -14.08 -2.37
C PHE A 325 -5.22 -13.69 -1.38
N ARG A 326 -6.41 -13.29 -1.85
CA ARG A 326 -7.54 -12.90 -1.01
C ARG A 326 -8.33 -14.07 -0.42
N GLU A 327 -8.17 -15.28 -0.92
CA GLU A 327 -8.88 -16.46 -0.40
C GLU A 327 -8.57 -16.71 1.08
N ARG A 328 -7.33 -16.43 1.50
CA ARG A 328 -6.94 -16.46 2.92
C ARG A 328 -7.22 -15.11 3.57
N THR A 329 -8.29 -15.06 4.37
CA THR A 329 -8.68 -13.85 5.11
C THR A 329 -7.82 -13.63 6.35
N TRP A 330 -7.92 -12.43 6.93
CA TRP A 330 -7.30 -12.13 8.23
C TRP A 330 -7.78 -13.08 9.33
N ASN A 331 -9.08 -13.37 9.39
CA ASN A 331 -9.66 -14.29 10.38
C ASN A 331 -9.09 -15.71 10.23
N ASN A 332 -8.97 -16.21 9.00
CA ASN A 332 -8.38 -17.54 8.79
C ASN A 332 -6.91 -17.58 9.23
N ALA A 333 -6.13 -16.55 8.89
CA ALA A 333 -4.74 -16.45 9.32
C ALA A 333 -4.61 -16.32 10.85
N TRP A 334 -5.52 -15.58 11.49
CA TRP A 334 -5.56 -15.43 12.95
C TRP A 334 -5.82 -16.77 13.65
N ASP A 335 -6.85 -17.49 13.22
CA ASP A 335 -7.23 -18.77 13.84
C ASP A 335 -6.13 -19.84 13.68
N GLU A 336 -5.42 -19.83 12.54
CA GLU A 336 -4.35 -20.80 12.26
C GLU A 336 -3.03 -20.48 12.96
N ILE A 337 -2.66 -19.20 13.07
CA ILE A 337 -1.31 -18.78 13.49
C ILE A 337 -1.32 -18.15 14.87
N VAL A 338 -2.26 -17.24 15.12
CA VAL A 338 -2.26 -16.41 16.32
C VAL A 338 -2.97 -17.11 17.47
N LEU A 339 -4.17 -17.63 17.23
CA LEU A 339 -4.99 -18.29 18.26
C LEU A 339 -4.23 -19.42 19.01
N PRO A 340 -3.38 -20.25 18.38
CA PRO A 340 -2.58 -21.25 19.09
C PRO A 340 -1.60 -20.69 20.12
N LEU A 341 -1.20 -19.42 20.02
CA LEU A 341 -0.33 -18.76 21.01
C LEU A 341 -1.09 -18.38 22.29
N PHE A 342 -2.42 -18.38 22.25
CA PHE A 342 -3.32 -18.03 23.35
C PHE A 342 -4.00 -19.26 23.98
N LYS A 343 -3.41 -20.45 23.79
CA LYS A 343 -3.90 -21.72 24.34
C LYS A 343 -3.02 -22.25 25.47
#